data_AF-A0A220U8U3-F1
#
_entry.id   AF-A0A220U8U3-F1
#
_cell.length_a   1.000
_cell.length_b   1.000
_cell.length_c   1.000
_cell.angle_alpha   90.00
_cell.angle_beta   90.00
_cell.angle_gamma   90.00
#
_symmetry.space_group_name_H-M   'P 1'
#
loop_
_entity.id
_entity.type
_entity.pdbx_description
1 polymer ?
#
loop_
_entity_poly.entity_id
_entity_poly.type
_entity_poly.pdbx_seq_one_letter_code
_entity_poly.pdbx_strand_id
1 'polypeptide(L)'
;MAYAGSVRPSHRKVPVHVDLPLLKLILQILLAVLGLLTIMFVLLHKGRGGGLSDMFGGGVSSSASASGVAERNLNRLTVGVAVSWGLCAIGLGIVEKLL
;
A
#
# COMPACT_ATOMS: atom_id res chain seq x y z
N MET A 1 16.69 66.24 -9.67
CA MET A 1 15.53 65.70 -10.39
C MET A 1 15.87 64.28 -10.80
N ALA A 2 15.06 63.32 -10.37
CA ALA A 2 15.40 61.90 -10.24
C ALA A 2 15.23 61.10 -11.56
N TYR A 3 16.13 60.15 -11.81
CA TYR A 3 15.82 59.00 -12.67
C TYR A 3 16.23 57.72 -11.94
N ALA A 4 15.32 57.26 -11.09
CA ALA A 4 15.34 55.94 -10.50
C ALA A 4 15.15 54.91 -11.62
N GLY A 5 16.19 54.12 -11.88
CA GLY A 5 16.12 52.97 -12.78
C GLY A 5 15.09 51.98 -12.26
N SER A 6 13.99 51.82 -13.00
CA SER A 6 12.90 50.90 -12.69
C SER A 6 13.40 49.45 -12.74
N VAL A 7 13.65 48.88 -11.58
CA VAL A 7 13.89 47.44 -11.40
C VAL A 7 12.61 46.73 -11.83
N ARG A 8 12.63 46.08 -13.01
CA ARG A 8 11.50 45.26 -13.47
C ARG A 8 11.58 43.91 -12.75
N PRO A 9 10.59 43.53 -11.91
CA PRO A 9 10.58 42.21 -11.32
C PRO A 9 10.28 41.17 -12.41
N SER A 10 11.23 40.27 -12.64
CA SER A 10 11.04 39.11 -13.50
C SER A 10 10.07 38.15 -12.81
N HIS A 11 8.80 38.17 -13.25
CA HIS A 11 7.77 37.22 -12.85
C HIS A 11 8.15 35.83 -13.38
N ARG A 12 9.07 35.15 -12.69
CA ARG A 12 9.33 33.73 -12.90
C ARG A 12 8.09 32.99 -12.43
N LYS A 13 7.18 32.72 -13.36
CA LYS A 13 6.13 31.71 -13.16
C LYS A 13 6.90 30.43 -12.90
N VAL A 14 6.94 29.97 -11.65
CA VAL A 14 7.37 28.61 -11.34
C VAL A 14 6.40 27.72 -12.08
N PRO A 15 6.83 27.07 -13.16
CA PRO A 15 5.91 26.22 -13.86
C PRO A 15 5.69 25.04 -12.91
N VAL A 16 4.48 24.94 -12.38
CA VAL A 16 4.02 23.73 -11.70
C VAL A 16 3.82 22.70 -12.81
N HIS A 17 4.92 22.29 -13.44
CA HIS A 17 4.96 21.03 -14.14
C HIS A 17 4.76 20.03 -13.02
N VAL A 18 3.60 19.38 -13.00
CA VAL A 18 3.47 18.15 -12.25
C VAL A 18 4.59 17.26 -12.75
N ASP A 19 5.64 17.15 -11.94
CA ASP A 19 6.83 16.40 -12.28
C ASP A 19 6.40 14.93 -12.30
N LEU A 20 5.97 14.46 -13.48
CA LEU A 20 5.69 13.06 -13.78
C LEU A 20 6.71 12.11 -13.11
N PRO A 21 8.02 12.42 -13.05
CA PRO A 21 8.98 11.64 -12.26
C PRO A 21 8.73 11.64 -10.74
N LEU A 22 8.34 12.77 -10.12
CA LEU A 22 7.97 12.81 -8.70
C LEU A 22 6.69 11.99 -8.44
N LEU A 23 5.71 12.07 -9.33
CA LEU A 23 4.48 11.28 -9.20
C LEU A 23 4.76 9.76 -9.29
N LYS A 24 5.61 9.33 -10.25
CA LYS A 24 6.08 7.94 -10.33
C LYS A 24 6.78 7.49 -9.06
N LEU A 25 7.71 8.30 -8.54
CA LEU A 25 8.47 8.00 -7.33
C LEU A 25 7.56 7.79 -6.12
N ILE A 26 6.57 8.68 -5.94
CA ILE A 26 5.60 8.59 -4.84
C ILE A 26 4.78 7.29 -4.96
N LEU A 27 4.27 6.97 -6.15
CA LEU A 27 3.49 5.76 -6.39
C LEU A 27 4.32 4.49 -6.14
N GLN A 28 5.59 4.47 -6.55
CA GLN A 28 6.49 3.33 -6.38
C GLN A 28 6.82 3.08 -4.91
N ILE A 29 7.08 4.14 -4.13
CA ILE A 29 7.28 4.05 -2.68
C ILE A 29 6.01 3.57 -2.00
N LEU A 30 4.84 4.12 -2.36
CA LEU A 30 3.55 3.71 -1.81
C LEU A 30 3.28 2.23 -2.09
N LEU A 31 3.57 1.76 -3.30
CA LEU A 31 3.40 0.35 -3.69
C LEU A 31 4.32 -0.58 -2.89
N ALA A 32 5.58 -0.18 -2.69
CA ALA A 32 6.55 -0.95 -1.90
C ALA A 32 6.12 -1.06 -0.43
N VAL A 33 5.68 0.05 0.17
CA VAL A 33 5.22 0.11 1.56
C VAL A 33 3.92 -0.69 1.76
N LEU A 34 2.93 -0.50 0.89
CA LEU A 34 1.69 -1.28 0.91
C LEU A 34 1.97 -2.78 0.70
N GLY A 35 2.91 -3.14 -0.16
CA GLY A 35 3.31 -4.54 -0.39
C GLY A 35 3.92 -5.18 0.83
N LEU A 36 4.84 -4.49 1.51
CA LEU A 36 5.46 -4.98 2.73
C LEU A 36 4.45 -5.13 3.88
N LEU A 37 3.53 -4.17 4.01
CA LEU A 37 2.38 -4.26 4.92
C LEU A 37 1.49 -5.46 4.61
N THR A 38 1.20 -5.72 3.33
CA THR A 38 0.36 -6.84 2.89
C THR A 38 1.02 -8.17 3.21
N ILE A 39 2.33 -8.31 2.97
CA ILE A 39 3.11 -9.50 3.31
C ILE A 39 3.05 -9.75 4.83
N MET A 40 3.23 -8.71 5.65
CA MET A 40 3.16 -8.84 7.11
C MET A 40 1.75 -9.24 7.59
N PHE A 41 0.69 -8.65 7.02
CA PHE A 41 -0.70 -9.01 7.32
C PHE A 41 -1.05 -10.45 6.91
N VAL A 42 -0.54 -10.93 5.77
CA VAL A 42 -0.72 -12.31 5.30
C VAL A 42 0.06 -13.30 6.19
N LEU A 43 1.28 -12.96 6.61
CA LEU A 43 2.05 -13.82 7.51
C LEU A 43 1.43 -13.93 8.90
N LEU A 44 0.81 -12.86 9.41
CA LEU A 44 0.05 -12.88 10.65
C LEU A 44 -1.14 -13.87 10.59
N HIS A 45 -1.72 -14.12 9.40
CA HIS A 45 -2.74 -15.14 9.18
C HIS A 45 -2.19 -16.58 9.17
N LYS A 46 -0.91 -16.78 8.82
CA LYS A 46 -0.24 -18.10 8.84
C LYS A 46 0.18 -18.55 10.25
N GLY A 47 0.11 -17.66 11.25
CA GLY A 47 0.56 -17.93 12.61
C GLY A 47 -0.28 -18.89 13.45
N ARG A 48 -1.44 -19.39 12.96
CA ARG A 48 -2.38 -20.13 13.82
C ARG A 48 -2.90 -21.49 13.31
N GLY A 49 -2.42 -22.01 12.18
CA GLY A 49 -2.89 -23.29 11.62
C GLY A 49 -1.92 -24.00 10.67
N GLY A 50 -0.61 -23.82 10.88
CA GLY A 50 0.44 -24.39 10.03
C GLY A 50 1.16 -25.62 10.62
N GLY A 51 0.69 -26.15 11.75
CA GLY A 51 1.33 -27.27 12.45
C GLY A 51 0.86 -28.63 11.93
N LEU A 52 1.74 -29.63 11.97
CA LEU A 52 1.39 -31.02 11.62
C LEU A 52 0.19 -31.54 12.43
N SER A 53 0.02 -31.08 13.68
CA SER A 53 -1.12 -31.45 14.55
C SER A 53 -2.48 -30.99 14.01
N ASP A 54 -2.55 -29.84 13.34
CA ASP A 54 -3.80 -29.39 12.67
C ASP A 54 -4.05 -30.21 11.40
N MET A 55 -3.00 -30.71 10.74
CA MET A 55 -3.10 -31.56 9.56
C MET A 55 -3.37 -33.05 9.88
N PHE A 56 -3.07 -33.51 11.09
CA PHE A 56 -3.28 -34.89 11.55
C PHE A 56 -4.50 -35.05 12.49
N GLY A 57 -5.46 -34.11 12.45
CA GLY A 57 -6.73 -34.29 13.13
C GLY A 57 -6.81 -33.67 14.53
N GLY A 58 -6.24 -32.48 14.72
CA GLY A 58 -6.34 -31.65 15.93
C GLY A 58 -7.76 -31.14 16.28
N GLY A 59 -8.79 -31.98 16.11
CA GLY A 59 -10.21 -31.60 16.09
C GLY A 59 -11.13 -32.37 17.03
N VAL A 60 -10.65 -32.89 18.17
CA VAL A 60 -11.54 -33.48 19.20
C VAL A 60 -11.70 -32.66 20.48
N SER A 61 -10.92 -31.58 20.67
CA SER A 61 -11.02 -30.75 21.90
C SER A 61 -10.83 -29.24 21.70
N SER A 62 -10.61 -28.74 20.48
CA SER A 62 -10.13 -27.37 20.23
C SER A 62 -11.22 -26.39 19.79
N SER A 63 -12.51 -26.77 19.83
CA SER A 63 -13.64 -25.84 19.72
C SER A 63 -13.91 -25.13 21.06
N ALA A 64 -12.86 -24.59 21.69
CA ALA A 64 -12.98 -23.83 22.92
C ALA A 64 -12.11 -22.57 22.81
N SER A 65 -12.78 -21.48 22.44
CA SER A 65 -12.40 -20.13 22.86
C SER A 65 -11.31 -19.37 22.08
N ALA A 66 -11.12 -19.63 20.78
CA ALA A 66 -10.52 -18.62 19.90
C ALA A 66 -11.63 -17.77 19.27
N SER A 67 -11.60 -16.46 19.54
CA SER A 67 -12.58 -15.46 19.14
C SER A 67 -12.86 -15.43 17.63
N GLY A 68 -13.85 -16.19 17.18
CA GLY A 68 -14.23 -16.27 15.75
C GLY A 68 -14.65 -14.92 15.16
N VAL A 69 -14.97 -13.92 15.99
CA VAL A 69 -15.28 -12.56 15.53
C VAL A 69 -14.01 -11.77 15.21
N ALA A 70 -12.97 -11.85 16.06
CA ALA A 70 -11.69 -11.19 15.79
C ALA A 70 -11.02 -11.80 14.55
N GLU A 71 -11.10 -13.12 14.40
CA GLU A 71 -10.53 -13.84 13.26
C GLU A 71 -11.23 -13.51 11.94
N ARG A 72 -12.56 -13.47 11.94
CA ARG A 72 -13.34 -13.08 10.74
C ARG A 72 -13.09 -11.62 10.34
N ASN A 73 -12.90 -10.72 11.30
CA ASN A 73 -12.62 -9.31 11.01
C ASN A 73 -11.18 -9.12 10.49
N LEU A 74 -10.21 -9.84 11.04
CA LEU A 74 -8.82 -9.81 10.58
C LEU A 74 -8.71 -10.27 9.11
N ASN A 75 -9.43 -11.35 8.76
CA ASN A 75 -9.47 -11.88 7.39
C ASN A 75 -10.07 -10.89 6.40
N ARG A 76 -11.16 -10.21 6.78
CA ARG A 76 -11.79 -9.18 5.93
C ARG A 76 -10.85 -8.00 5.67
N LEU A 77 -10.12 -7.55 6.69
CA LEU A 77 -9.15 -6.46 6.54
C LEU A 77 -7.97 -6.87 5.66
N THR A 78 -7.41 -8.06 5.85
CA THR A 78 -6.28 -8.54 5.03
C THR A 78 -6.68 -8.75 3.58
N VAL A 79 -7.85 -9.33 3.31
CA VAL A 79 -8.35 -9.48 1.94
C VAL A 79 -8.57 -8.11 1.30
N GLY A 80 -9.17 -7.15 2.01
CA GLY A 80 -9.36 -5.79 1.51
C GLY A 80 -8.04 -5.08 1.15
N VAL A 81 -7.03 -5.20 2.03
CA VAL A 81 -5.69 -4.63 1.81
C VAL A 81 -4.93 -5.34 0.68
N ALA A 82 -5.05 -6.65 0.56
CA ALA A 82 -4.41 -7.42 -0.51
C ALA A 82 -5.00 -7.08 -1.89
N VAL A 83 -6.33 -6.95 -1.98
CA VAL A 83 -7.01 -6.55 -3.22
C VAL A 83 -6.66 -5.12 -3.60
N SER A 84 -6.64 -4.17 -2.66
CA SER A 84 -6.28 -2.78 -2.96
C SER A 84 -4.82 -2.65 -3.40
N TRP A 85 -3.90 -3.39 -2.77
CA TRP A 85 -2.50 -3.47 -3.20
C TRP A 85 -2.38 -4.02 -4.63
N GLY A 86 -3.06 -5.12 -4.95
CA GLY A 86 -3.07 -5.70 -6.29
C GLY A 86 -3.59 -4.75 -7.36
N LEU A 87 -4.65 -3.99 -7.05
CA LEU A 87 -5.18 -2.94 -7.94
C LEU A 87 -4.16 -1.82 -8.18
N CYS A 88 -3.47 -1.36 -7.12
CA CYS A 88 -2.39 -0.38 -7.26
C CYS A 88 -1.22 -0.91 -8.09
N ALA A 89 -0.83 -2.19 -7.93
CA ALA A 89 0.23 -2.82 -8.70
C ALA A 89 -0.11 -2.87 -10.20
N ILE A 90 -1.34 -3.26 -10.53
CA ILE A 90 -1.83 -3.32 -11.92
C ILE A 90 -1.90 -1.91 -12.52
N GLY A 91 -2.44 -0.93 -11.78
CA GLY A 91 -2.51 0.46 -12.24
C GLY A 91 -1.13 1.05 -12.54
N LEU A 92 -0.14 0.79 -11.68
CA LEU A 92 1.25 1.16 -11.93
C LEU A 92 1.82 0.47 -13.16
N GLY A 93 1.61 -0.84 -13.33
CA GLY A 93 2.05 -1.57 -14.51
C GLY A 93 1.45 -1.03 -15.82
N ILE A 94 0.21 -0.55 -15.79
CA ILE A 94 -0.45 0.08 -16.93
C ILE A 94 0.17 1.45 -17.25
N VAL A 95 0.43 2.27 -16.24
CA VAL A 95 1.09 3.59 -16.41
C VAL A 95 2.53 3.44 -16.92
N GLU A 96 3.29 2.45 -16.42
CA GLU A 96 4.64 2.13 -16.92
C GLU A 96 4.64 1.66 -18.38
N LYS A 97 3.57 1.00 -18.84
CA LYS A 97 3.45 0.58 -20.25
C LYS A 97 2.95 1.68 -21.19
N LEU A 98 2.21 2.66 -20.68
CA LEU A 98 1.60 3.74 -21.47
C LEU A 98 2.49 4.98 -21.59
N LEU A 99 3.55 5.06 -20.79
CA LEU A 99 4.53 6.16 -20.76
C LEU A 99 5.85 5.71 -21.38
#